data_AF-A0A7W8LNA3-F1
#
_entry.id   AF-A0A7W8LNA3-F1
#
_cell.length_a   1.000
_cell.length_b   1.000
_cell.length_c   1.000
_cell.angle_alpha   90.00
_cell.angle_beta   90.00
_cell.angle_gamma   90.00
#
_symmetry.space_group_name_H-M   'P 1'
#
loop_
_entity.id
_entity.type
_entity.pdbx_description
1 polymer ?
#
loop_
_entity_poly.entity_id
_entity_poly.type
_entity_poly.pdbx_seq_one_letter_code
_entity_poly.pdbx_strand_id
1 'polypeptide(L)'
;MKTNDDGILETSTLWTLDGFNKNKARVQIGDRIKLPDFTVPETEIKGQTVMSFNILEVSDEAVIVGKKTNGDFILIFEHCLFKSAVDLNNTKDFKKTQLNQYLSGEFLKAMQEAGIAAINCCLLSYDETFGEKRLNYFKKSRNRIAFDFKENFTKWYWLCTPYKSSAAYFCGVYSNGYADYYYAGNTDFYVRPRFVLAA
;
A
#
# COMPACT_ATOMS: atom_id res chain seq x y z
N MET A 1 27.88 -12.97 3.18
CA MET A 1 26.41 -13.15 3.28
C MET A 1 26.18 -14.23 4.33
N LYS A 2 25.53 -13.90 5.45
CA LYS A 2 25.16 -14.86 6.48
C LYS A 2 23.69 -14.65 6.82
N THR A 3 22.90 -15.69 6.63
CA THR A 3 21.59 -15.84 7.24
C THR A 3 21.82 -16.50 8.59
N ASN A 4 21.32 -15.89 9.67
CA ASN A 4 21.29 -16.53 10.98
C ASN A 4 19.91 -17.18 11.15
N ASP A 5 19.87 -18.32 11.82
CA ASP A 5 18.72 -19.26 11.89
C ASP A 5 17.47 -18.70 12.61
N ASP A 6 17.49 -17.45 13.06
CA ASP A 6 16.35 -16.76 13.71
C ASP A 6 15.51 -15.90 12.75
N GLY A 7 15.83 -15.89 11.45
CA GLY A 7 14.95 -15.31 10.45
C GLY A 7 14.69 -13.80 10.60
N ILE A 8 15.59 -13.05 11.22
CA ILE A 8 15.62 -11.58 11.16
C ILE A 8 16.37 -11.19 9.87
N LEU A 9 15.82 -10.28 9.06
CA LEU A 9 16.67 -9.50 8.15
C LEU A 9 17.38 -8.50 9.07
N GLU A 10 18.55 -8.87 9.60
CA GLU A 10 19.18 -8.25 10.79
C GLU A 10 19.51 -6.76 10.66
N THR A 11 19.48 -6.19 9.46
CA THR A 11 19.63 -4.75 9.26
C THR A 11 18.75 -4.30 8.09
N SER A 12 17.59 -3.69 8.36
CA SER A 12 16.92 -2.85 7.35
C SER A 12 17.60 -1.49 7.37
N THR A 13 18.16 -1.07 6.24
CA THR A 13 18.74 0.27 6.14
C THR A 13 17.62 1.29 5.95
N LEU A 14 17.63 2.36 6.72
CA LEU A 14 16.80 3.53 6.46
C LEU A 14 17.56 4.49 5.55
N TRP A 15 17.04 4.68 4.34
CA TRP A 15 17.58 5.59 3.33
C TRP A 15 16.82 6.91 3.36
N THR A 16 17.50 8.02 3.11
CA THR A 16 16.82 9.21 2.58
C THR A 16 16.44 8.95 1.12
N LEU A 17 15.48 9.70 0.57
CA LEU A 17 15.12 9.57 -0.85
C LEU A 17 16.31 9.78 -1.79
N ASP A 18 17.16 10.77 -1.52
CA ASP A 18 18.41 11.02 -2.26
C ASP A 18 19.42 9.87 -2.07
N GLY A 19 19.55 9.36 -0.84
CA GLY A 19 20.40 8.21 -0.54
C GLY A 19 19.99 6.96 -1.31
N PHE A 20 18.68 6.68 -1.38
CA PHE A 20 18.13 5.61 -2.22
C PHE A 20 18.50 5.81 -3.69
N ASN A 21 18.25 7.01 -4.24
CA ASN A 21 18.51 7.31 -5.65
C ASN A 21 19.99 7.13 -6.04
N LYS A 22 20.92 7.49 -5.16
CA LYS A 22 22.36 7.31 -5.36
C LYS A 22 22.84 5.86 -5.19
N ASN A 23 22.07 5.03 -4.48
CA ASN A 23 22.51 3.70 -4.05
C ASN A 23 21.58 2.56 -4.49
N LYS A 24 20.74 2.75 -5.52
CA LYS A 24 19.74 1.75 -5.98
C LYS A 24 20.30 0.32 -6.15
N ALA A 25 21.55 0.19 -6.60
CA ALA A 25 22.21 -1.12 -6.75
C ALA A 25 22.46 -1.87 -5.43
N ARG A 26 22.60 -1.14 -4.32
CA ARG A 26 22.86 -1.69 -2.97
C ARG A 26 21.59 -1.92 -2.16
N VAL A 27 20.49 -1.31 -2.59
CA VAL A 27 19.20 -1.36 -1.90
C VAL A 27 18.60 -2.76 -1.94
N GLN A 28 18.15 -3.22 -0.77
CA GLN A 28 17.62 -4.57 -0.55
C GLN A 28 16.13 -4.57 -0.24
N ILE A 29 15.49 -5.73 -0.41
CA ILE A 29 14.11 -5.93 0.04
C ILE A 29 14.10 -5.89 1.57
N GLY A 30 13.21 -5.09 2.14
CA GLY A 30 13.11 -4.82 3.58
C GLY A 30 13.79 -3.53 4.03
N ASP A 31 14.60 -2.90 3.18
CA ASP A 31 15.09 -1.54 3.42
C ASP A 31 13.92 -0.54 3.43
N ARG A 32 14.13 0.57 4.12
CA ARG A 32 13.15 1.65 4.28
C ARG A 32 13.63 2.92 3.62
N ILE A 33 12.70 3.75 3.16
CA ILE A 33 12.97 5.09 2.66
C ILE A 33 12.18 6.07 3.51
N LYS A 34 12.86 7.02 4.16
CA LYS A 34 12.19 8.19 4.71
C LYS A 34 11.74 9.07 3.55
N LEU A 35 10.43 9.19 3.39
CA LEU A 35 9.84 10.01 2.34
C LEU A 35 9.87 11.49 2.77
N PRO A 36 9.98 12.42 1.81
CA PRO A 36 9.66 13.82 2.09
C PRO A 36 8.20 13.92 2.53
N ASP A 37 7.92 14.85 3.44
CA ASP A 37 6.56 15.14 3.87
C ASP A 37 5.79 15.78 2.71
N PHE A 38 4.52 15.44 2.57
CA PHE A 38 3.67 16.01 1.52
C PHE A 38 2.21 16.10 1.95
N THR A 39 1.45 16.93 1.25
CA THR A 39 0.02 17.12 1.50
C THR A 39 -0.75 16.78 0.25
N VAL A 40 -1.74 15.91 0.38
CA VAL A 40 -2.72 15.66 -0.68
C VAL A 40 -3.92 16.58 -0.43
N PRO A 41 -4.32 17.41 -1.41
CA PRO A 41 -5.43 18.33 -1.24
C PRO A 41 -6.74 17.56 -1.09
N GLU A 42 -7.75 18.24 -0.54
CA GLU A 42 -9.12 17.74 -0.58
C GLU A 42 -9.51 17.42 -2.02
N THR A 43 -10.10 16.24 -2.23
CA THR A 43 -10.39 15.72 -3.56
C THR A 43 -11.73 15.02 -3.58
N GLU A 44 -12.55 15.30 -4.58
CA GLU A 44 -13.77 14.57 -4.84
C GLU A 44 -13.62 13.71 -6.11
N ILE A 45 -13.94 12.42 -5.99
CA ILE A 45 -14.01 11.53 -7.14
C ILE A 45 -15.47 11.33 -7.53
N LYS A 46 -15.83 11.84 -8.71
CA LYS A 46 -17.20 11.78 -9.24
C LYS A 46 -17.59 10.34 -9.63
N GLY A 47 -18.87 10.03 -9.49
CA GLY A 47 -19.49 8.75 -9.82
C GLY A 47 -21.01 8.87 -9.76
N GLN A 48 -21.72 7.74 -9.61
CA GLN A 48 -23.15 7.79 -9.23
C GLN A 48 -23.31 8.40 -7.83
N THR A 49 -22.41 8.01 -6.94
CA THR A 49 -22.19 8.60 -5.62
C THR A 49 -20.81 9.24 -5.60
N VAL A 50 -20.71 10.47 -5.12
CA VAL A 50 -19.41 11.17 -4.95
C VAL A 50 -18.71 10.63 -3.71
N MET A 51 -17.41 10.34 -3.82
CA MET A 51 -16.55 9.99 -2.69
C MET A 51 -15.56 11.13 -2.47
N SER A 52 -15.60 11.72 -1.28
CA SER A 52 -14.74 12.83 -0.89
C SER A 52 -13.58 12.32 -0.03
N PHE A 53 -12.40 12.88 -0.28
CA PHE A 53 -11.18 12.67 0.49
C PHE A 53 -10.80 14.01 1.09
N ASN A 54 -10.73 14.07 2.42
CA ASN A 54 -10.24 15.27 3.13
C ASN A 54 -8.76 15.52 2.82
N ILE A 55 -8.28 16.72 3.15
CA ILE A 55 -6.85 17.03 3.16
C ILE A 55 -6.10 15.96 3.97
N LEU A 56 -5.01 15.44 3.40
CA LEU A 56 -4.18 14.43 4.03
C LEU A 56 -2.73 14.88 4.08
N GLU A 57 -2.21 15.06 5.29
CA GLU A 57 -0.79 15.30 5.54
C GLU A 57 -0.08 13.95 5.75
N VAL A 58 0.98 13.71 4.99
CA VAL A 58 1.74 12.46 5.03
C VAL A 58 3.16 12.75 5.47
N SER A 59 3.55 12.21 6.63
CA SER A 59 4.94 12.08 7.08
C SER A 59 5.18 10.63 7.46
N ASP A 60 5.72 9.83 6.54
CA ASP A 60 5.88 8.40 6.74
C ASP A 60 7.18 7.88 6.10
N GLU A 61 7.44 6.60 6.32
CA GLU A 61 8.45 5.82 5.64
C GLU A 61 7.80 4.87 4.64
N ALA A 62 8.57 4.38 3.68
CA ALA A 62 8.14 3.30 2.80
C ALA A 62 9.13 2.15 2.81
N VAL A 63 8.61 0.92 2.86
CA VAL A 63 9.41 -0.29 2.83
C VAL A 63 9.49 -0.83 1.42
N ILE A 64 10.68 -1.28 1.03
CA ILE A 64 10.92 -1.91 -0.26
C ILE A 64 10.50 -3.37 -0.17
N VAL A 65 9.40 -3.70 -0.83
CA VAL A 65 8.77 -5.02 -0.71
C VAL A 65 9.13 -5.97 -1.85
N GLY A 66 9.57 -5.43 -2.98
CA GLY A 66 9.96 -6.21 -4.15
C GLY A 66 10.66 -5.40 -5.22
N LYS A 67 11.11 -6.09 -6.27
CA LYS A 67 11.60 -5.49 -7.52
C LYS A 67 10.92 -6.16 -8.70
N LYS A 68 10.55 -5.38 -9.71
CA LYS A 68 10.04 -5.88 -10.99
C LYS A 68 11.18 -6.40 -11.85
N THR A 69 10.84 -7.13 -12.91
CA THR A 69 11.81 -7.68 -13.87
C THR A 69 12.60 -6.61 -14.62
N ASN A 70 12.01 -5.42 -14.82
CA ASN A 70 12.68 -4.26 -15.41
C ASN A 70 13.55 -3.47 -14.42
N GLY A 71 13.67 -3.92 -13.17
CA GLY A 71 14.47 -3.28 -12.13
C GLY A 71 13.70 -2.31 -11.22
N ASP A 72 12.47 -1.92 -11.58
CA ASP A 72 11.69 -0.98 -10.77
C ASP A 72 11.45 -1.52 -9.36
N PHE A 73 11.43 -0.62 -8.38
CA PHE A 73 11.23 -0.96 -6.98
C PHE A 73 9.75 -0.87 -6.63
N ILE A 74 9.23 -1.89 -5.95
CA ILE A 74 7.88 -1.87 -5.39
C ILE A 74 8.00 -1.53 -3.92
N LEU A 75 7.30 -0.48 -3.50
CA LEU A 75 7.29 0.00 -2.14
C LEU A 75 5.87 0.04 -1.58
N ILE A 76 5.77 -0.05 -0.26
CA ILE A 76 4.54 0.19 0.48
C ILE A 76 4.83 1.18 1.60
N PHE A 77 3.90 2.07 1.90
CA PHE A 77 3.98 2.90 3.11
C PHE A 77 4.10 2.02 4.35
N GLU A 78 4.85 2.45 5.37
CA GLU A 78 4.98 1.67 6.60
C GLU A 78 3.64 1.61 7.33
N HIS A 79 2.94 2.74 7.37
CA HIS A 79 1.67 2.87 8.06
C HIS A 79 0.46 2.86 7.11
N CYS A 80 -0.68 2.51 7.69
CA CYS A 80 -1.97 2.86 7.17
C CYS A 80 -2.17 4.38 7.30
N LEU A 81 -2.37 5.05 6.17
CA LEU A 81 -2.36 6.51 6.12
C LEU A 81 -3.71 7.13 6.48
N PHE A 82 -4.80 6.52 6.02
CA PHE A 82 -6.16 7.02 6.23
C PHE A 82 -7.18 5.89 6.11
N LYS A 83 -8.43 6.17 6.43
CA LYS A 83 -9.56 5.26 6.19
C LYS A 83 -10.37 5.71 5.00
N SER A 84 -10.85 4.75 4.20
CA SER A 84 -11.77 5.02 3.10
C SER A 84 -12.44 3.74 2.64
N ALA A 85 -13.56 3.87 1.93
CA ALA A 85 -14.15 2.76 1.18
C ALA A 85 -13.34 2.54 -0.10
N VAL A 86 -13.42 1.34 -0.69
CA VAL A 86 -12.81 1.09 -2.00
C VAL A 86 -13.59 1.82 -3.09
N ASP A 87 -14.92 1.73 -3.05
CA ASP A 87 -15.81 2.32 -4.03
C ASP A 87 -17.23 2.53 -3.45
N LEU A 88 -17.90 3.64 -3.78
CA LEU A 88 -19.32 3.84 -3.46
C LEU A 88 -20.25 3.48 -4.63
N ASN A 89 -19.68 3.16 -5.80
CA ASN A 89 -20.42 2.85 -7.02
C ASN A 89 -20.48 1.35 -7.35
N ASN A 90 -20.02 0.49 -6.43
CA ASN A 90 -20.02 -0.97 -6.56
C ASN A 90 -19.35 -1.48 -7.86
N THR A 91 -18.26 -0.82 -8.25
CA THR A 91 -17.53 -1.16 -9.47
C THR A 91 -16.76 -2.46 -9.30
N LYS A 92 -17.01 -3.43 -10.19
CA LYS A 92 -16.38 -4.77 -10.13
C LYS A 92 -14.95 -4.83 -10.68
N ASP A 93 -14.33 -3.69 -10.92
CA ASP A 93 -12.98 -3.57 -11.44
C ASP A 93 -12.25 -2.54 -10.60
N PHE A 94 -11.25 -2.99 -9.83
CA PHE A 94 -10.48 -2.12 -8.94
C PHE A 94 -9.91 -0.90 -9.67
N LYS A 95 -9.51 -1.04 -10.95
CA LYS A 95 -8.94 0.09 -11.69
C LYS A 95 -9.93 1.25 -11.85
N LYS A 96 -11.22 0.95 -11.81
CA LYS A 96 -12.31 1.92 -11.99
C LYS A 96 -12.87 2.43 -10.66
N THR A 97 -12.43 1.91 -9.52
CA THR A 97 -12.95 2.33 -8.22
C THR A 97 -12.50 3.74 -7.87
N GLN A 98 -13.30 4.45 -7.08
CA GLN A 98 -12.98 5.81 -6.66
C GLN A 98 -11.68 5.88 -5.86
N LEU A 99 -11.40 4.89 -5.01
CA LEU A 99 -10.12 4.83 -4.29
C LEU A 99 -8.93 4.69 -5.24
N ASN A 100 -9.01 3.85 -6.27
CA ASN A 100 -7.91 3.73 -7.22
C ASN A 100 -7.73 5.00 -8.05
N GLN A 101 -8.82 5.66 -8.44
CA GLN A 101 -8.75 6.94 -9.15
C GLN A 101 -8.08 8.02 -8.29
N TYR A 102 -8.40 8.11 -7.00
CA TYR A 102 -7.71 9.00 -6.06
C TYR A 102 -6.22 8.66 -5.92
N LEU A 103 -5.89 7.38 -5.69
CA LEU A 103 -4.51 6.94 -5.50
C LEU A 103 -3.62 7.15 -6.74
N SER A 104 -4.16 6.87 -7.93
CA SER A 104 -3.44 7.04 -9.20
C SER A 104 -3.53 8.45 -9.79
N GLY A 105 -4.39 9.31 -9.22
CA GLY A 105 -4.57 10.71 -9.58
C GLY A 105 -3.90 11.65 -8.59
N GLU A 106 -4.70 12.38 -7.80
CA GLU A 106 -4.21 13.45 -6.91
C GLU A 106 -3.19 12.96 -5.87
N PHE A 107 -3.32 11.74 -5.33
CA PHE A 107 -2.32 11.22 -4.40
C PHE A 107 -0.95 11.03 -5.08
N LEU A 108 -0.93 10.39 -6.26
CA LEU A 108 0.30 10.17 -7.02
C LEU A 108 0.93 11.51 -7.46
N LYS A 109 0.10 12.47 -7.88
CA LYS A 109 0.53 13.81 -8.25
C LYS A 109 1.19 14.53 -7.07
N ALA A 110 0.57 14.52 -5.89
CA ALA A 110 1.15 15.12 -4.69
C ALA A 110 2.50 14.47 -4.30
N MET A 111 2.63 13.15 -4.45
CA MET A 111 3.92 12.47 -4.27
C MET A 111 4.99 12.99 -5.24
N GLN A 112 4.63 13.14 -6.52
CA GLN A 112 5.54 13.61 -7.56
C GLN A 112 5.97 15.06 -7.34
N GLU A 113 5.04 15.93 -6.95
CA GLU A 113 5.31 17.33 -6.60
C GLU A 113 6.23 17.45 -5.38
N ALA A 114 6.16 16.50 -4.44
CA ALA A 114 7.09 16.38 -3.31
C ALA A 114 8.47 15.79 -3.68
N GLY A 115 8.72 15.50 -4.96
CA GLY A 115 9.99 14.96 -5.45
C GLY A 115 10.10 13.43 -5.38
N ILE A 116 9.02 12.73 -4.99
CA ILE A 116 8.97 11.26 -5.04
C ILE A 116 8.61 10.86 -6.48
N ALA A 117 9.61 10.41 -7.25
CA ALA A 117 9.46 9.99 -8.65
C ALA A 117 8.69 8.66 -8.82
N ALA A 118 7.51 8.55 -8.19
CA ALA A 118 6.62 7.42 -8.30
C ALA A 118 5.96 7.40 -9.68
N ILE A 119 6.01 6.24 -10.35
CA ILE A 119 5.39 6.03 -11.67
C ILE A 119 3.99 5.43 -11.57
N ASN A 120 3.61 4.95 -10.38
CA ASN A 120 2.29 4.39 -10.09
C ASN A 120 2.07 4.41 -8.56
N CYS A 121 0.83 4.64 -8.13
CA CYS A 121 0.37 4.39 -6.78
C CYS A 121 -0.99 3.69 -6.81
N CYS A 122 -1.15 2.60 -6.06
CA CYS A 122 -2.44 1.91 -5.82
C CYS A 122 -2.35 1.05 -4.55
N LEU A 123 -3.11 -0.06 -4.45
CA LEU A 123 -2.99 -1.03 -3.35
C LEU A 123 -2.23 -2.29 -3.75
N LEU A 124 -1.79 -3.07 -2.76
CA LEU A 124 -1.23 -4.41 -3.00
C LEU A 124 -2.32 -5.37 -3.43
N SER A 125 -1.99 -6.37 -4.23
CA SER A 125 -2.89 -7.48 -4.51
C SER A 125 -2.75 -8.60 -3.47
N TYR A 126 -3.77 -9.45 -3.39
CA TYR A 126 -3.72 -10.73 -2.69
C TYR A 126 -2.55 -11.59 -3.17
N ASP A 127 -2.33 -11.68 -4.48
CA ASP A 127 -1.27 -12.51 -5.04
C ASP A 127 0.13 -12.00 -4.63
N GLU A 128 0.31 -10.68 -4.49
CA GLU A 128 1.55 -10.07 -4.01
C GLU A 128 1.79 -10.25 -2.50
N THR A 129 0.74 -10.52 -1.72
CA THR A 129 0.80 -10.56 -0.24
C THR A 129 0.67 -11.96 0.34
N PHE A 130 -0.38 -12.68 -0.05
CA PHE A 130 -0.78 -13.98 0.50
C PHE A 130 -0.66 -15.12 -0.51
N GLY A 131 -0.78 -14.82 -1.81
CA GLY A 131 -0.80 -15.84 -2.86
C GLY A 131 0.54 -16.51 -3.14
N GLU A 132 0.54 -17.39 -4.14
CA GLU A 132 1.74 -18.13 -4.57
C GLU A 132 2.82 -17.21 -5.13
N LYS A 133 2.41 -16.10 -5.75
CA LYS A 133 3.28 -15.07 -6.33
C LYS A 133 3.66 -13.98 -5.33
N ARG A 134 3.56 -14.26 -4.02
CA ARG A 134 3.84 -13.28 -2.96
C ARG A 134 5.25 -12.72 -3.09
N LEU A 135 5.36 -11.41 -2.90
CA LEU A 135 6.64 -10.72 -2.89
C LEU A 135 7.50 -11.24 -1.73
N ASN A 136 8.82 -11.25 -1.92
CA ASN A 136 9.74 -11.85 -0.94
C ASN A 136 9.58 -11.26 0.46
N TYR A 137 9.28 -9.96 0.58
CA TYR A 137 9.01 -9.30 1.86
C TYR A 137 7.84 -9.95 2.62
N PHE A 138 6.76 -10.29 1.93
CA PHE A 138 5.55 -10.88 2.54
C PHE A 138 5.63 -12.40 2.74
N LYS A 139 6.77 -13.04 2.42
CA LYS A 139 6.99 -14.45 2.80
C LYS A 139 7.02 -14.64 4.32
N LYS A 140 7.45 -13.62 5.07
CA LYS A 140 7.36 -13.60 6.54
C LYS A 140 6.02 -13.03 6.96
N SER A 141 5.23 -13.79 7.71
CA SER A 141 3.86 -13.39 8.08
C SER A 141 3.80 -12.08 8.89
N ARG A 142 4.80 -11.82 9.74
CA ARG A 142 4.90 -10.57 10.52
C ARG A 142 4.91 -9.31 9.64
N ASN A 143 5.46 -9.41 8.43
CA ASN A 143 5.58 -8.29 7.49
C ASN A 143 4.25 -7.94 6.79
N ARG A 144 3.20 -8.73 7.03
CA ARG A 144 1.82 -8.46 6.56
C ARG A 144 1.00 -7.67 7.59
N ILE A 145 1.52 -7.52 8.80
CA ILE A 145 0.89 -6.71 9.84
C ILE A 145 1.09 -5.24 9.48
N ALA A 146 0.05 -4.44 9.68
CA ALA A 146 0.08 -3.00 9.47
C ALA A 146 -0.47 -2.29 10.71
N PHE A 147 -0.04 -1.05 10.88
CA PHE A 147 -0.44 -0.17 11.97
C PHE A 147 -0.87 1.17 11.41
N ASP A 148 -1.63 1.96 12.18
CA ASP A 148 -1.71 3.40 11.95
C ASP A 148 -0.56 4.11 12.68
N PHE A 149 -0.42 5.42 12.51
CA PHE A 149 0.63 6.22 13.17
C PHE A 149 0.67 6.12 14.70
N LYS A 150 -0.38 5.62 15.36
CA LYS A 150 -0.41 5.45 16.81
C LYS A 150 0.18 4.11 17.25
N GLU A 151 0.33 3.15 16.34
CA GLU A 151 0.87 1.80 16.57
C GLU A 151 0.26 0.98 17.72
N ASN A 152 -0.83 1.44 18.33
CA ASN A 152 -1.44 0.79 19.49
C ASN A 152 -2.11 -0.55 19.15
N PHE A 153 -2.57 -0.72 17.91
CA PHE A 153 -3.29 -1.92 17.47
C PHE A 153 -3.02 -2.18 15.99
N THR A 154 -3.04 -3.46 15.60
CA THR A 154 -2.96 -3.85 14.20
C THR A 154 -4.20 -3.38 13.44
N LYS A 155 -4.00 -3.01 12.17
CA LYS A 155 -5.06 -2.50 11.29
C LYS A 155 -5.27 -3.41 10.09
N TRP A 156 -6.53 -3.60 9.75
CA TRP A 156 -6.94 -4.21 8.50
C TRP A 156 -6.87 -3.16 7.39
N TYR A 157 -6.28 -3.52 6.26
CA TYR A 157 -6.10 -2.60 5.12
C TYR A 157 -6.49 -3.26 3.79
N TRP A 158 -6.94 -2.44 2.85
CA TRP A 158 -7.44 -2.90 1.56
C TRP A 158 -6.37 -3.52 0.65
N LEU A 159 -6.80 -4.46 -0.19
CA LEU A 159 -6.03 -5.01 -1.32
C LEU A 159 -6.77 -4.75 -2.66
N CYS A 160 -6.05 -4.64 -3.77
CA CYS A 160 -6.60 -4.33 -5.10
C CYS A 160 -7.13 -5.53 -5.89
N THR A 161 -7.26 -6.72 -5.31
CA THR A 161 -7.58 -7.94 -6.08
C THR A 161 -9.03 -7.94 -6.56
N PRO A 162 -9.28 -8.00 -7.88
CA PRO A 162 -10.64 -7.91 -8.39
C PRO A 162 -11.35 -9.28 -8.54
N TYR A 163 -10.65 -10.42 -8.68
CA TYR A 163 -11.29 -11.68 -9.14
C TYR A 163 -10.80 -13.03 -8.60
N LYS A 164 -9.82 -13.13 -7.68
CA LYS A 164 -9.55 -14.40 -6.99
C LYS A 164 -10.21 -14.40 -5.62
N SER A 165 -11.25 -15.22 -5.51
CA SER A 165 -12.13 -15.41 -4.34
C SER A 165 -12.68 -14.10 -3.77
N SER A 166 -13.54 -13.47 -4.57
CA SER A 166 -14.41 -12.36 -4.18
C SER A 166 -13.70 -11.10 -3.66
N ALA A 167 -13.67 -10.07 -4.51
CA ALA A 167 -13.36 -8.70 -4.10
C ALA A 167 -14.29 -8.17 -2.99
N ALA A 168 -15.38 -8.89 -2.72
CA ALA A 168 -16.29 -8.64 -1.63
C ALA A 168 -16.03 -9.56 -0.40
N TYR A 169 -15.24 -10.63 -0.49
CA TYR A 169 -14.91 -11.54 0.63
C TYR A 169 -13.56 -11.23 1.31
N PHE A 170 -12.86 -10.15 0.93
CA PHE A 170 -11.77 -9.66 1.77
C PHE A 170 -12.29 -8.85 2.97
N CYS A 171 -13.57 -8.47 2.95
CA CYS A 171 -14.25 -7.77 4.04
C CYS A 171 -14.75 -8.79 5.06
N GLY A 172 -14.30 -8.69 6.31
CA GLY A 172 -14.96 -9.34 7.45
C GLY A 172 -14.90 -10.87 7.49
N VAL A 173 -13.74 -11.43 7.88
CA VAL A 173 -13.66 -12.86 8.24
C VAL A 173 -14.10 -13.03 9.70
N TYR A 174 -15.21 -13.71 9.95
CA TYR A 174 -15.66 -14.12 11.28
C TYR A 174 -14.67 -15.14 11.88
N SER A 175 -14.73 -15.34 13.20
CA SER A 175 -13.84 -16.25 13.95
C SER A 175 -13.85 -17.71 13.45
N ASN A 176 -14.83 -18.10 12.63
CA ASN A 176 -14.96 -19.41 11.99
C ASN A 176 -14.44 -19.45 10.54
N GLY A 177 -13.84 -18.37 10.03
CA GLY A 177 -13.33 -18.31 8.66
C GLY A 177 -14.35 -17.90 7.59
N TYR A 178 -15.59 -17.53 7.98
CA TYR A 178 -16.63 -17.06 7.05
C TYR A 178 -16.42 -15.59 6.69
N ALA A 179 -16.46 -15.22 5.40
CA ALA A 179 -16.24 -13.84 4.94
C ALA A 179 -17.50 -13.22 4.30
N ASP A 180 -17.84 -11.99 4.68
CA ASP A 180 -19.11 -11.33 4.32
C ASP A 180 -18.94 -10.04 3.48
N TYR A 181 -19.72 -9.91 2.42
CA TYR A 181 -19.55 -8.93 1.35
C TYR A 181 -20.25 -7.58 1.56
N TYR A 182 -21.05 -7.45 2.62
CA TYR A 182 -21.85 -6.25 2.86
C TYR A 182 -21.04 -4.99 3.19
N TYR A 183 -19.73 -5.10 3.48
CA TYR A 183 -18.92 -3.97 3.98
C TYR A 183 -17.91 -3.36 3.00
N ALA A 184 -17.86 -3.77 1.73
CA ALA A 184 -16.91 -3.20 0.75
C ALA A 184 -17.14 -1.70 0.44
N GLY A 185 -18.34 -1.18 0.75
CA GLY A 185 -18.66 0.25 0.73
C GLY A 185 -18.47 0.97 2.07
N ASN A 186 -18.00 0.27 3.12
CA ASN A 186 -17.80 0.87 4.43
C ASN A 186 -16.44 1.61 4.48
N THR A 187 -16.46 2.85 4.93
CA THR A 187 -15.29 3.72 5.09
C THR A 187 -14.43 3.37 6.30
N ASP A 188 -14.71 2.27 7.01
CA ASP A 188 -14.02 1.91 8.25
C ASP A 188 -12.64 1.24 8.09
N PHE A 189 -12.31 0.76 6.88
CA PHE A 189 -11.05 0.08 6.61
C PHE A 189 -9.95 1.04 6.20
N TYR A 190 -8.72 0.63 6.47
CA TYR A 190 -7.56 1.47 6.25
C TYR A 190 -6.96 1.32 4.85
N VAL A 191 -6.34 2.39 4.40
CA VAL A 191 -5.62 2.47 3.14
C VAL A 191 -4.12 2.50 3.44
N ARG A 192 -3.41 1.50 2.93
CA ARG A 192 -1.94 1.40 2.99
C ARG A 192 -1.41 1.36 1.55
N PRO A 193 -1.12 2.52 0.94
CA PRO A 193 -0.80 2.55 -0.48
C PRO A 193 0.52 1.84 -0.80
N ARG A 194 0.58 1.25 -1.99
CA ARG A 194 1.81 0.73 -2.60
C ARG A 194 2.11 1.47 -3.89
N PHE A 195 3.36 1.83 -4.06
CA PHE A 195 3.81 2.61 -5.20
C PHE A 195 5.07 2.01 -5.82
N VAL A 196 5.43 2.51 -7.00
CA VAL A 196 6.58 2.01 -7.75
C VAL A 196 7.52 3.17 -8.03
N LEU A 197 8.80 3.00 -7.70
CA LEU A 197 9.87 3.89 -8.12
C LEU A 197 10.63 3.26 -9.28
N ALA A 198 10.93 4.06 -10.30
CA ALA A 198 11.72 3.60 -11.43
C ALA A 198 13.16 3.22 -11.00
N ALA A 199 13.72 2.22 -11.67
CA ALA A 199 15.13 1.83 -11.52
C ALA A 199 16.10 2.98 -11.81
#